data_AF-A0A958GMI5-F1
#
_entry.id   AF-A0A958GMI5-F1
#
_cell.length_a   1.000
_cell.length_b   1.000
_cell.length_c   1.000
_cell.angle_alpha   90.00
_cell.angle_beta   90.00
_cell.angle_gamma   90.00
#
_symmetry.space_group_name_H-M   'P 1'
#
loop_
_entity.id
_entity.type
_entity.pdbx_description
1 polymer ?
#
loop_
_entity_poly.entity_id
_entity_poly.type
_entity_poly.pdbx_seq_one_letter_code
_entity_poly.pdbx_strand_id
1 'polypeptide(L)'
;MQRRSEIGFALLTVLFLLAVMASLFSAYMVLTRTELALVKTTRDSASGFNAAEAGLNLRAEEIRATFLDFSFPTGVSAGSIEACDAGELGSGDFACQDYNFGNEHRATTFVSDDPDNPAFTIIPPGEAFAGLSAQEYRYTVTSVGRNNQGSNEAILDLTFKTRVVPMFQFAIFFHEDLEFFNGATMTVDGPVHTNGDLYIAPQDGGTTNYTGQVTLAGTLYRGQKSQSTCTGYTGTARALDPVSYQNLPSCSSNRRVISDVETWNDNIMLDVEEVSVPAPEDMD
;
A
#
# COMPACT_ATOMS: atom_id res chain seq x y z
N MET A 1 47.39 22.10 -76.25
CA MET A 1 46.03 21.53 -76.26
C MET A 1 45.93 20.49 -75.15
N GLN A 2 45.54 20.84 -73.93
CA GLN A 2 45.46 19.86 -72.82
C GLN A 2 44.41 20.21 -71.75
N ARG A 3 43.53 21.19 -72.03
CA ARG A 3 42.59 21.75 -71.05
C ARG A 3 41.16 21.19 -71.13
N ARG A 4 40.87 20.32 -72.11
CA ARG A 4 39.51 19.76 -72.34
C ARG A 4 39.28 18.39 -71.71
N SER A 5 40.31 17.62 -71.38
CA SER A 5 40.19 16.27 -70.77
C SER A 5 40.06 16.28 -69.25
N GLU A 6 40.52 17.33 -68.56
CA GLU A 6 40.42 17.44 -67.09
C GLU A 6 39.01 17.84 -66.61
N ILE A 7 38.21 18.47 -67.46
CA ILE A 7 36.86 18.97 -67.13
C ILE A 7 35.86 17.82 -66.97
N GLY A 8 36.01 16.73 -67.72
CA GLY A 8 35.12 15.55 -67.61
C GLY A 8 35.40 14.67 -66.38
N PHE A 9 36.67 14.56 -65.97
CA PHE A 9 37.06 13.78 -64.80
C PHE A 9 36.67 14.47 -63.49
N ALA A 10 36.83 15.80 -63.42
CA ALA A 10 36.42 16.61 -62.27
C ALA A 10 34.89 16.56 -62.02
N LEU A 11 34.07 16.48 -63.07
CA LEU A 11 32.62 16.33 -62.93
C LEU A 11 32.24 14.96 -62.35
N LEU A 12 32.89 13.89 -62.82
CA LEU A 12 32.63 12.52 -62.36
C LEU A 12 33.02 12.31 -60.89
N THR A 13 34.15 12.89 -60.44
CA THR A 13 34.57 12.80 -59.03
C THR A 13 33.63 13.57 -58.11
N VAL A 14 33.15 14.75 -58.51
CA VAL A 14 32.16 15.52 -57.75
C VAL A 14 30.81 14.79 -57.70
N LEU A 15 30.35 14.22 -58.81
CA LEU A 15 29.11 13.42 -58.84
C LEU A 15 29.22 12.18 -57.95
N PHE A 16 30.36 11.49 -57.97
CA PHE A 16 30.60 10.35 -57.08
C PHE A 16 30.59 10.78 -55.61
N LEU A 17 31.24 11.88 -55.28
CA LEU A 17 31.29 12.41 -53.91
C LEU A 17 29.91 12.88 -53.43
N LEU A 18 29.12 13.49 -54.31
CA LEU A 18 27.71 13.86 -54.05
C LEU A 18 26.83 12.62 -53.86
N ALA A 19 27.02 11.56 -54.65
CA ALA A 19 26.28 10.31 -54.50
C ALA A 19 26.57 9.64 -53.14
N VAL A 20 27.84 9.65 -52.71
CA VAL A 20 28.24 9.16 -51.39
C VAL A 20 27.68 10.04 -50.27
N MET A 21 27.71 11.37 -50.41
CA MET A 21 27.08 12.25 -49.42
C MET A 21 25.57 12.06 -49.33
N ALA A 22 24.88 11.89 -50.47
CA ALA A 22 23.44 11.64 -50.50
C ALA A 22 23.08 10.31 -49.84
N SER A 23 23.89 9.26 -50.03
CA SER A 23 23.66 7.97 -49.37
C SER A 23 23.87 8.05 -47.85
N LEU A 24 24.90 8.75 -47.39
CA LEU A 24 25.13 9.01 -45.96
C LEU A 24 24.01 9.84 -45.33
N PHE A 25 23.55 10.89 -46.03
CA PHE A 25 22.43 11.70 -45.57
C PHE A 25 21.13 10.88 -45.48
N SER A 26 20.86 10.03 -46.48
CA SER A 26 19.72 9.12 -46.44
C SER A 26 19.80 8.15 -45.26
N ALA A 27 20.99 7.59 -44.99
CA ALA A 27 21.19 6.70 -43.85
C ALA A 27 20.97 7.42 -42.52
N TYR A 28 21.48 8.65 -42.37
CA TYR A 28 21.25 9.47 -41.18
C TYR A 28 19.79 9.83 -40.98
N MET A 29 19.05 10.12 -42.06
CA MET A 29 17.62 10.41 -42.00
C MET A 29 16.81 9.20 -41.52
N VAL A 30 17.17 7.99 -41.98
CA VAL A 30 16.54 6.74 -41.52
C VAL A 30 16.84 6.52 -40.04
N LEU A 31 18.10 6.65 -39.62
CA LEU A 31 18.49 6.52 -38.21
C LEU A 31 17.75 7.51 -37.30
N THR A 32 17.68 8.78 -37.72
CA THR A 32 16.97 9.82 -36.95
C THR A 32 15.48 9.49 -36.82
N ARG A 33 14.85 9.01 -37.89
CA ARG A 33 13.42 8.61 -37.85
C ARG A 33 13.21 7.43 -36.90
N THR A 34 14.12 6.45 -36.89
CA THR A 34 14.02 5.31 -35.98
C THR A 34 14.22 5.71 -34.52
N GLU A 35 15.15 6.62 -34.24
CA GLU A 35 15.36 7.14 -32.88
C GLU A 35 14.15 7.93 -32.39
N LEU A 36 13.60 8.81 -33.23
CA LEU A 36 12.40 9.57 -32.88
C LEU A 36 11.19 8.66 -32.64
N ALA A 37 11.03 7.61 -33.44
CA ALA A 37 9.97 6.61 -33.23
C ALA A 37 10.17 5.87 -31.90
N LEU A 38 11.39 5.45 -31.57
CA LEU A 38 11.71 4.78 -30.31
C LEU A 38 11.46 5.70 -29.11
N VAL A 39 11.94 6.95 -29.15
CA VAL A 39 11.73 7.93 -28.08
C VAL A 39 10.24 8.17 -27.85
N LYS A 40 9.45 8.26 -28.92
CA LYS A 40 8.00 8.39 -28.82
C LYS A 40 7.38 7.17 -28.13
N THR A 41 7.66 5.95 -28.61
CA THR A 41 7.12 4.72 -28.00
C THR A 41 7.51 4.60 -26.52
N THR A 42 8.74 4.94 -26.15
CA THR A 42 9.18 4.93 -24.75
C THR A 42 8.41 5.96 -23.92
N ARG A 43 8.19 7.17 -24.45
CA ARG A 43 7.41 8.22 -23.78
C ARG A 43 5.95 7.81 -23.60
N ASP A 44 5.34 7.26 -24.65
CA ASP A 44 3.95 6.82 -24.67
C ASP A 44 3.77 5.67 -23.68
N SER A 45 4.67 4.67 -23.69
CA SER A 45 4.66 3.57 -22.71
C SER A 45 4.82 4.05 -21.26
N ALA A 46 5.72 5.00 -20.99
CA ALA A 46 5.86 5.58 -19.64
C ALA A 46 4.60 6.35 -19.22
N SER A 47 3.97 7.08 -20.14
CA SER A 47 2.75 7.86 -19.87
C SER A 47 1.55 6.95 -19.64
N GLY A 48 1.39 5.90 -20.45
CA GLY A 48 0.40 4.85 -20.28
C GLY A 48 0.58 4.07 -18.98
N PHE A 49 1.81 3.73 -18.59
CA PHE A 49 2.08 3.10 -17.29
C PHE A 49 1.63 3.99 -16.12
N ASN A 50 2.00 5.26 -16.13
CA ASN A 50 1.59 6.21 -15.08
C ASN A 50 0.06 6.39 -15.04
N ALA A 51 -0.61 6.40 -16.21
CA ALA A 51 -2.06 6.45 -16.27
C ALA A 51 -2.68 5.18 -15.66
N ALA A 52 -2.18 4.00 -16.04
CA ALA A 52 -2.62 2.73 -15.48
C ALA A 52 -2.44 2.72 -13.95
N GLU A 53 -1.29 3.13 -13.43
CA GLU A 53 -0.99 3.19 -12.00
C GLU A 53 -1.92 4.18 -11.27
N ALA A 54 -2.19 5.34 -11.87
CA ALA A 54 -3.12 6.31 -11.30
C ALA A 54 -4.56 5.73 -11.22
N GLY A 55 -5.04 5.09 -12.29
CA GLY A 55 -6.35 4.43 -12.29
C GLY A 55 -6.42 3.28 -11.28
N LEU A 56 -5.32 2.51 -11.16
CA LEU A 56 -5.20 1.39 -10.23
C LEU A 56 -5.34 1.85 -8.78
N ASN A 57 -4.60 2.91 -8.40
CA ASN A 57 -4.63 3.45 -7.04
C ASN A 57 -5.97 4.14 -6.71
N LEU A 58 -6.55 4.90 -7.65
CA LEU A 58 -7.88 5.50 -7.46
C LEU A 58 -8.93 4.43 -7.24
N ARG A 59 -8.93 3.40 -8.09
CA ARG A 59 -9.91 2.31 -8.00
C ARG A 59 -9.71 1.46 -6.75
N ALA A 60 -8.46 1.20 -6.35
CA ALA A 60 -8.17 0.50 -5.10
C ALA A 60 -8.67 1.28 -3.88
N GLU A 61 -8.54 2.60 -3.87
CA GLU A 61 -9.06 3.42 -2.75
C GLU A 61 -10.58 3.49 -2.73
N GLU A 62 -11.26 3.57 -3.89
CA GLU A 62 -12.72 3.47 -3.93
C GLU A 62 -13.22 2.15 -3.31
N ILE A 63 -12.56 1.03 -3.65
CA ILE A 63 -12.93 -0.27 -3.08
C ILE A 63 -12.54 -0.35 -1.59
N ARG A 64 -11.39 0.21 -1.19
CA ARG A 64 -10.97 0.29 0.21
C ARG A 64 -12.00 1.07 1.04
N ALA A 65 -12.52 2.18 0.51
CA ALA A 65 -13.49 3.02 1.19
C ALA A 65 -14.79 2.27 1.53
N THR A 66 -15.22 1.31 0.69
CA THR A 66 -16.41 0.48 0.98
C THR A 66 -16.29 -0.30 2.29
N PHE A 67 -15.07 -0.71 2.67
CA PHE A 67 -14.85 -1.45 3.92
C PHE A 67 -14.92 -0.57 5.17
N LEU A 68 -14.73 0.75 5.04
CA LEU A 68 -14.81 1.68 6.17
C LEU A 68 -16.24 1.75 6.74
N ASP A 69 -17.25 1.55 5.89
CA ASP A 69 -18.67 1.47 6.27
C ASP A 69 -19.12 0.03 6.62
N PHE A 70 -18.17 -0.85 6.98
CA PHE A 70 -18.43 -2.28 7.25
C PHE A 70 -19.17 -3.03 6.13
N SER A 71 -19.12 -2.48 4.92
CA SER A 71 -19.77 -3.03 3.74
C SER A 71 -18.75 -3.79 2.90
N PHE A 72 -19.23 -4.79 2.16
CA PHE A 72 -18.41 -5.53 1.21
C PHE A 72 -18.70 -5.03 -0.19
N PRO A 73 -17.67 -4.87 -1.05
CA PRO A 73 -17.85 -4.59 -2.45
C PRO A 73 -18.77 -5.62 -3.11
N THR A 74 -19.71 -5.17 -3.93
CA THR A 74 -20.66 -6.03 -4.62
C THR A 74 -20.72 -5.71 -6.10
N GLY A 75 -21.08 -6.69 -6.92
CA GLY A 75 -21.27 -6.46 -8.35
C GLY A 75 -20.95 -7.67 -9.20
N VAL A 76 -20.87 -7.44 -10.50
CA VAL A 76 -20.42 -8.42 -11.49
C VAL A 76 -19.25 -7.81 -12.24
N SER A 77 -18.12 -8.50 -12.22
CA SER A 77 -16.94 -8.08 -12.98
C SER A 77 -17.19 -8.23 -14.49
N ALA A 78 -16.60 -7.34 -15.28
CA ALA A 78 -16.54 -7.51 -16.73
C ALA A 78 -15.63 -8.67 -17.15
N GLY A 79 -14.70 -9.10 -16.28
CA GLY A 79 -13.81 -10.23 -16.49
C GLY A 79 -12.63 -9.98 -17.44
N SER A 80 -12.72 -9.00 -18.34
CA SER A 80 -11.58 -8.54 -19.14
C SER A 80 -11.76 -7.11 -19.63
N ILE A 81 -10.66 -6.52 -20.10
CA ILE A 81 -10.69 -5.18 -20.71
C ILE A 81 -11.43 -5.18 -22.07
N GLU A 82 -11.35 -6.27 -22.83
CA GLU A 82 -12.07 -6.41 -24.10
C GLU A 82 -13.59 -6.46 -23.86
N ALA A 83 -14.04 -7.02 -22.74
CA ALA A 83 -15.44 -6.97 -22.33
C ALA A 83 -15.86 -5.52 -22.03
N CYS A 84 -15.03 -4.75 -21.30
CA CYS A 84 -15.25 -3.32 -21.10
C CYS A 84 -15.39 -2.57 -22.44
N ASP A 85 -14.51 -2.84 -23.41
CA ASP A 85 -14.53 -2.21 -24.73
C ASP A 85 -15.75 -2.60 -25.58
N ALA A 86 -16.25 -3.82 -25.40
CA ALA A 86 -17.46 -4.32 -26.05
C ALA A 86 -18.75 -3.76 -25.44
N GLY A 87 -18.66 -3.01 -24.33
CA GLY A 87 -19.81 -2.47 -23.60
C GLY A 87 -20.38 -3.42 -22.54
N GLU A 88 -19.73 -4.56 -22.29
CA GLU A 88 -20.07 -5.47 -21.20
C GLU A 88 -19.44 -4.96 -19.90
N LEU A 89 -19.98 -3.85 -19.39
CA LEU A 89 -19.34 -3.08 -18.31
C LEU A 89 -19.36 -3.76 -16.94
N GLY A 90 -20.08 -4.87 -16.76
CA GLY A 90 -20.34 -5.42 -15.42
C GLY A 90 -21.31 -4.56 -14.61
N SER A 91 -21.27 -4.66 -13.29
CA SER A 91 -22.16 -3.91 -12.38
C SER A 91 -21.54 -3.65 -11.01
N GLY A 92 -22.11 -2.69 -10.29
CA GLY A 92 -21.72 -2.34 -8.93
C GLY A 92 -20.28 -1.87 -8.81
N ASP A 93 -19.64 -2.22 -7.70
CA ASP A 93 -18.26 -1.91 -7.38
C ASP A 93 -17.27 -2.62 -8.31
N PHE A 94 -17.70 -3.65 -9.04
CA PHE A 94 -16.84 -4.42 -9.95
C PHE A 94 -16.89 -3.98 -11.41
N ALA A 95 -17.76 -3.01 -11.72
CA ALA A 95 -17.94 -2.53 -13.08
C ALA A 95 -16.68 -1.87 -13.65
N CYS A 96 -16.62 -1.82 -14.98
CA CYS A 96 -15.62 -1.07 -15.71
C CYS A 96 -15.75 0.43 -15.42
N GLN A 97 -14.63 1.10 -15.20
CA GLN A 97 -14.59 2.54 -14.98
C GLN A 97 -13.44 3.20 -15.74
N ASP A 98 -13.73 4.35 -16.34
CA ASP A 98 -12.76 5.16 -17.07
C ASP A 98 -12.35 6.39 -16.24
N TYR A 99 -11.04 6.57 -16.05
CA TYR A 99 -10.45 7.76 -15.47
C TYR A 99 -9.67 8.54 -16.53
N ASN A 100 -9.97 9.83 -16.69
CA ASN A 100 -9.27 10.69 -17.65
C ASN A 100 -8.36 11.67 -16.92
N PHE A 101 -7.07 11.69 -17.26
CA PHE A 101 -6.06 12.51 -16.58
C PHE A 101 -5.71 13.80 -17.34
N GLY A 102 -6.40 14.09 -18.45
CA GLY A 102 -6.27 15.35 -19.21
C GLY A 102 -4.95 15.51 -19.99
N ASN A 103 -4.02 14.57 -19.87
CA ASN A 103 -2.71 14.54 -20.53
C ASN A 103 -2.70 13.64 -21.78
N GLU A 104 -3.84 13.50 -22.46
CA GLU A 104 -4.04 12.59 -23.59
C GLU A 104 -4.01 11.09 -23.23
N HIS A 105 -4.09 10.78 -21.93
CA HIS A 105 -4.12 9.42 -21.43
C HIS A 105 -5.32 9.23 -20.49
N ARG A 106 -5.84 8.01 -20.51
CA ARG A 106 -6.89 7.54 -19.62
C ARG A 106 -6.55 6.17 -19.08
N ALA A 107 -7.15 5.80 -17.96
CA ALA A 107 -7.14 4.44 -17.45
C ALA A 107 -8.54 3.85 -17.51
N THR A 108 -8.67 2.65 -18.06
CA THR A 108 -9.89 1.85 -17.93
C THR A 108 -9.60 0.76 -16.90
N THR A 109 -10.45 0.65 -15.88
CA THR A 109 -10.27 -0.29 -14.77
C THR A 109 -11.46 -1.21 -14.64
N PHE A 110 -11.27 -2.39 -14.05
CA PHE A 110 -12.33 -3.24 -13.52
C PHE A 110 -11.81 -4.02 -12.32
N VAL A 111 -12.71 -4.56 -11.51
CA VAL A 111 -12.34 -5.33 -10.31
C VAL A 111 -12.82 -6.76 -10.48
N SER A 112 -12.01 -7.72 -10.05
CA SER A 112 -12.39 -9.12 -9.93
C SER A 112 -12.33 -9.57 -8.47
N ASP A 113 -13.34 -10.35 -8.10
CA ASP A 113 -13.46 -11.00 -6.79
C ASP A 113 -12.75 -12.35 -6.83
N ASP A 114 -12.07 -12.71 -5.74
CA ASP A 114 -11.45 -14.02 -5.59
C ASP A 114 -12.54 -15.06 -5.27
N PRO A 115 -12.63 -16.17 -6.03
CA PRO A 115 -13.68 -17.17 -5.84
C PRO A 115 -13.64 -17.87 -4.47
N ASP A 116 -12.51 -17.80 -3.75
CA ASP A 116 -12.37 -18.36 -2.41
C ASP A 116 -12.83 -17.39 -1.30
N ASN A 117 -13.37 -16.21 -1.65
CA ASN A 117 -13.85 -15.24 -0.67
C ASN A 117 -15.19 -15.64 -0.01
N PRO A 118 -15.33 -15.48 1.32
CA PRO A 118 -14.26 -15.21 2.29
C PRO A 118 -13.40 -16.45 2.59
N ALA A 119 -12.09 -16.26 2.68
CA ALA A 119 -11.17 -17.28 3.13
C ALA A 119 -10.94 -17.16 4.65
N PHE A 120 -11.19 -18.22 5.40
CA PHE A 120 -10.86 -18.27 6.83
C PHE A 120 -9.35 -18.50 7.00
N THR A 121 -8.70 -17.65 7.78
CA THR A 121 -7.26 -17.72 8.03
C THR A 121 -6.89 -17.38 9.47
N ILE A 122 -5.66 -17.72 9.86
CA ILE A 122 -5.01 -17.21 11.07
C ILE A 122 -3.95 -16.22 10.62
N ILE A 123 -3.92 -15.02 11.20
CA ILE A 123 -2.95 -14.00 10.84
C ILE A 123 -1.54 -14.51 11.16
N PRO A 124 -0.62 -14.52 10.19
CA PRO A 124 0.71 -15.09 10.38
C PRO A 124 1.53 -14.27 11.39
N PRO A 125 2.55 -14.90 12.01
CA PRO A 125 3.50 -14.18 12.85
C PRO A 125 4.22 -13.06 12.10
N GLY A 126 4.52 -11.96 12.79
CA GLY A 126 5.19 -10.78 12.23
C GLY A 126 4.25 -9.72 11.63
N GLU A 127 2.94 -10.01 11.59
CA GLU A 127 1.92 -9.04 11.20
C GLU A 127 1.16 -8.53 12.44
N ALA A 128 0.54 -7.35 12.33
CA ALA A 128 -0.38 -6.88 13.34
C ALA A 128 -1.53 -7.87 13.49
N PHE A 129 -1.92 -8.15 14.74
CA PHE A 129 -2.95 -9.12 15.12
C PHE A 129 -2.57 -10.58 14.88
N ALA A 130 -1.27 -10.89 14.90
CA ALA A 130 -0.74 -12.24 14.71
C ALA A 130 -1.41 -13.27 15.63
N GLY A 131 -1.74 -14.44 15.08
CA GLY A 131 -2.39 -15.54 15.79
C GLY A 131 -3.90 -15.40 15.95
N LEU A 132 -4.50 -14.27 15.58
CA LEU A 132 -5.95 -14.11 15.57
C LEU A 132 -6.58 -14.76 14.34
N SER A 133 -7.77 -15.33 14.52
CA SER A 133 -8.60 -15.80 13.41
C SER A 133 -9.20 -14.61 12.67
N ALA A 134 -9.18 -14.66 11.34
CA ALA A 134 -9.70 -13.61 10.48
C ALA A 134 -10.44 -14.21 9.27
N GLN A 135 -11.40 -13.45 8.76
CA GLN A 135 -11.93 -13.65 7.41
C GLN A 135 -11.18 -12.75 6.45
N GLU A 136 -10.45 -13.32 5.51
CA GLU A 136 -9.68 -12.61 4.50
C GLU A 136 -10.46 -12.56 3.19
N TYR A 137 -10.57 -11.37 2.62
CA TYR A 137 -11.14 -11.13 1.30
C TYR A 137 -10.04 -10.62 0.37
N ARG A 138 -9.99 -11.14 -0.85
CA ARG A 138 -9.06 -10.73 -1.92
C ARG A 138 -9.81 -10.12 -3.09
N TYR A 139 -9.35 -8.96 -3.55
CA TYR A 139 -9.82 -8.36 -4.78
C TYR A 139 -8.64 -8.01 -5.66
N THR A 140 -8.81 -8.17 -6.97
CA THR A 140 -7.82 -7.75 -7.96
C THR A 140 -8.40 -6.65 -8.81
N VAL A 141 -7.78 -5.48 -8.73
CA VAL A 141 -8.06 -4.36 -9.63
C VAL A 141 -7.14 -4.50 -10.82
N THR A 142 -7.70 -4.52 -12.02
CA THR A 142 -6.96 -4.40 -13.27
C THR A 142 -7.13 -2.99 -13.80
N SER A 143 -6.04 -2.36 -14.23
CA SER A 143 -6.04 -1.02 -14.83
C SER A 143 -5.24 -1.01 -16.12
N VAL A 144 -5.85 -0.48 -17.18
CA VAL A 144 -5.26 -0.38 -18.51
C VAL A 144 -5.07 1.07 -18.89
N GLY A 145 -3.81 1.50 -18.97
CA GLY A 145 -3.43 2.81 -19.44
C GLY A 145 -3.51 2.90 -20.96
N ARG A 146 -4.19 3.93 -21.45
CA ARG A 146 -4.50 4.12 -22.87
C ARG A 146 -4.21 5.53 -23.31
N ASN A 147 -3.72 5.66 -24.54
CA ASN A 147 -3.66 6.96 -25.20
C ASN A 147 -5.03 7.40 -25.75
N ASN A 148 -5.07 8.64 -26.25
CA ASN A 148 -6.21 9.25 -26.93
C ASN A 148 -6.77 8.47 -28.14
N GLN A 149 -6.00 7.54 -28.71
CA GLN A 149 -6.46 6.69 -29.82
C GLN A 149 -7.13 5.40 -29.32
N GLY A 150 -7.17 5.18 -28.01
CA GLY A 150 -7.72 3.98 -27.37
C GLY A 150 -6.77 2.78 -27.42
N SER A 151 -5.50 2.97 -27.80
CA SER A 151 -4.52 1.87 -27.77
C SER A 151 -4.05 1.63 -26.34
N ASN A 152 -3.99 0.36 -25.94
CA ASN A 152 -3.43 -0.05 -24.65
C ASN A 152 -1.90 0.15 -24.66
N GLU A 153 -1.38 0.84 -23.66
CA GLU A 153 0.06 1.16 -23.52
C GLU A 153 0.68 0.47 -22.31
N ALA A 154 -0.12 0.18 -21.28
CA ALA A 154 0.26 -0.61 -20.11
C ALA A 154 -0.98 -1.28 -19.50
N ILE A 155 -0.78 -2.45 -18.89
CA ILE A 155 -1.79 -3.17 -18.12
C ILE A 155 -1.15 -3.51 -16.77
N LEU A 156 -1.82 -3.16 -15.68
CA LEU A 156 -1.37 -3.41 -14.32
C LEU A 156 -2.48 -4.10 -13.52
N ASP A 157 -2.08 -5.04 -12.69
CA ASP A 157 -2.94 -5.70 -11.71
C ASP A 157 -2.45 -5.38 -10.29
N LEU A 158 -3.39 -5.05 -9.40
CA LEU A 158 -3.15 -4.91 -7.97
C LEU A 158 -4.12 -5.82 -7.23
N THR A 159 -3.57 -6.83 -6.57
CA THR A 159 -4.33 -7.67 -5.64
C THR A 159 -4.10 -7.16 -4.22
N PHE A 160 -5.17 -6.73 -3.55
CA PHE A 160 -5.13 -6.39 -2.13
C PHE A 160 -5.99 -7.34 -1.31
N LYS A 161 -5.66 -7.39 -0.02
CA LYS A 161 -6.32 -8.24 0.97
C LYS A 161 -6.91 -7.35 2.05
N THR A 162 -8.13 -7.62 2.44
CA THR A 162 -8.74 -7.05 3.64
C THR A 162 -9.11 -8.17 4.59
N ARG A 163 -9.02 -7.90 5.89
CA ARG A 163 -9.26 -8.90 6.93
C ARG A 163 -10.23 -8.36 7.97
N VAL A 164 -11.26 -9.15 8.22
CA VAL A 164 -12.18 -8.91 9.33
C VAL A 164 -11.75 -9.80 10.49
N VAL A 165 -11.30 -9.18 11.58
CA VAL A 165 -10.89 -9.87 12.81
C VAL A 165 -11.99 -9.70 13.85
N PRO A 166 -12.65 -10.78 14.31
CA PRO A 166 -13.61 -10.66 15.39
C PRO A 166 -12.99 -10.13 16.68
N MET A 167 -13.53 -9.03 17.20
CA MET A 167 -12.96 -8.30 18.36
C MET A 167 -12.94 -9.10 19.67
N PHE A 168 -13.82 -10.11 19.83
CA PHE A 168 -13.88 -10.92 21.05
C PHE A 168 -12.63 -11.78 21.30
N GLN A 169 -11.69 -11.83 20.35
CA GLN A 169 -10.42 -12.53 20.50
C GLN A 169 -9.35 -11.70 21.24
N PHE A 170 -9.54 -10.39 21.35
CA PHE A 170 -8.65 -9.53 22.13
C PHE A 170 -8.91 -9.71 23.62
N ALA A 171 -7.83 -9.77 24.41
CA ALA A 171 -7.94 -9.70 25.86
C ALA A 171 -8.43 -8.31 26.28
N ILE A 172 -7.89 -7.27 25.62
CA ILE A 172 -8.25 -5.87 25.84
C ILE A 172 -8.24 -5.14 24.49
N PHE A 173 -9.35 -4.49 24.15
CA PHE A 173 -9.48 -3.62 22.98
C PHE A 173 -10.06 -2.28 23.42
N PHE A 174 -9.47 -1.18 22.96
CA PHE A 174 -9.99 0.19 23.19
C PHE A 174 -10.01 0.98 21.89
N HIS A 175 -11.10 1.74 21.69
CA HIS A 175 -11.23 2.68 20.56
C HIS A 175 -10.57 4.04 20.85
N GLU A 176 -10.44 4.43 22.10
CA GLU A 176 -9.66 5.62 22.50
C GLU A 176 -8.40 5.17 23.24
N ASP A 177 -7.74 6.10 23.95
CA ASP A 177 -6.54 5.81 24.74
C ASP A 177 -6.80 4.74 25.81
N LEU A 178 -5.78 3.91 26.04
CA LEU A 178 -5.76 2.86 27.03
C LEU A 178 -4.72 3.17 28.12
N GLU A 179 -5.10 3.09 29.39
CA GLU A 179 -4.19 3.30 30.53
C GLU A 179 -4.15 2.09 31.47
N PHE A 180 -2.95 1.59 31.73
CA PHE A 180 -2.65 0.61 32.77
C PHE A 180 -1.95 1.29 33.95
N PHE A 181 -2.59 1.32 35.12
CA PHE A 181 -2.07 1.96 36.33
C PHE A 181 -2.13 1.03 37.56
N ASN A 182 -1.76 -0.24 37.37
CA ASN A 182 -1.91 -1.29 38.37
C ASN A 182 -0.97 -1.10 39.59
N GLY A 183 -1.47 -1.40 40.79
CA GLY A 183 -0.70 -1.41 42.03
C GLY A 183 0.14 -2.69 42.19
N ALA A 184 -0.52 -3.84 42.17
CA ALA A 184 0.12 -5.15 42.23
C ALA A 184 0.50 -5.67 40.83
N THR A 185 1.15 -6.83 40.76
CA THR A 185 1.42 -7.48 39.47
C THR A 185 0.13 -7.77 38.70
N MET A 186 0.04 -7.26 37.47
CA MET A 186 -1.01 -7.54 36.50
C MET A 186 -0.41 -8.31 35.34
N THR A 187 -1.03 -9.43 34.97
CA THR A 187 -0.71 -10.18 33.76
C THR A 187 -1.90 -10.11 32.82
N VAL A 188 -1.67 -9.56 31.64
CA VAL A 188 -2.65 -9.54 30.54
C VAL A 188 -2.35 -10.73 29.66
N ASP A 189 -3.25 -11.71 29.68
CA ASP A 189 -3.12 -12.93 28.92
C ASP A 189 -3.90 -12.86 27.60
N GLY A 190 -3.17 -12.62 26.50
CA GLY A 190 -3.74 -12.46 25.16
C GLY A 190 -3.47 -11.09 24.53
N PRO A 191 -3.99 -10.87 23.29
CA PRO A 191 -3.69 -9.67 22.52
C PRO A 191 -4.33 -8.40 23.08
N VAL A 192 -3.62 -7.29 22.96
CA VAL A 192 -4.05 -5.95 23.38
C VAL A 192 -4.00 -5.00 22.20
N HIS A 193 -5.05 -4.21 22.01
CA HIS A 193 -5.09 -3.14 21.01
C HIS A 193 -5.70 -1.86 21.56
N THR A 194 -5.18 -0.72 21.10
CA THR A 194 -5.78 0.60 21.29
C THR A 194 -5.63 1.44 20.02
N ASN A 195 -6.73 2.02 19.54
CA ASN A 195 -6.67 3.02 18.46
C ASN A 195 -6.05 4.34 18.98
N GLY A 196 -6.13 4.61 20.28
CA GLY A 196 -5.50 5.78 20.90
C GLY A 196 -4.09 5.51 21.42
N ASP A 197 -3.62 6.43 22.27
CA ASP A 197 -2.37 6.31 23.01
C ASP A 197 -2.43 5.19 24.07
N LEU A 198 -1.29 4.53 24.31
CA LEU A 198 -1.14 3.53 25.38
C LEU A 198 -0.29 4.07 26.53
N TYR A 199 -0.87 4.25 27.71
CA TYR A 199 -0.18 4.68 28.92
C TYR A 199 0.06 3.51 29.86
N ILE A 200 1.31 3.27 30.25
CA ILE A 200 1.66 2.16 31.15
C ILE A 200 2.43 2.70 32.35
N ALA A 201 1.79 2.65 33.52
CA ALA A 201 2.24 3.26 34.75
C ALA A 201 1.94 2.38 35.99
N PRO A 202 2.55 1.19 36.10
CA PRO A 202 2.47 0.40 37.32
C PRO A 202 3.09 1.16 38.50
N GLN A 203 2.49 1.03 39.69
CA GLN A 203 3.01 1.63 40.92
C GLN A 203 4.38 1.07 41.29
N ASP A 204 5.08 1.75 42.19
CA ASP A 204 6.37 1.29 42.73
C ASP A 204 6.24 -0.13 43.31
N GLY A 205 7.05 -1.07 42.81
CA GLY A 205 6.99 -2.50 43.16
C GLY A 205 5.93 -3.31 42.41
N GLY A 206 5.04 -2.66 41.66
CA GLY A 206 4.10 -3.27 40.73
C GLY A 206 4.74 -3.71 39.42
N THR A 207 4.05 -4.59 38.68
CA THR A 207 4.52 -5.05 37.35
C THR A 207 3.35 -5.25 36.39
N THR A 208 3.46 -4.81 35.14
CA THR A 208 2.52 -5.12 34.05
C THR A 208 3.20 -6.10 33.09
N ASN A 209 2.62 -7.29 32.92
CA ASN A 209 3.11 -8.33 32.02
C ASN A 209 2.15 -8.49 30.84
N TYR A 210 2.65 -8.40 29.62
CA TYR A 210 1.90 -8.76 28.40
C TYR A 210 2.40 -10.10 27.87
N THR A 211 1.53 -11.10 27.75
CA THR A 211 1.87 -12.41 27.17
C THR A 211 1.64 -12.46 25.67
N GLY A 212 0.63 -11.73 25.17
CA GLY A 212 0.28 -11.61 23.76
C GLY A 212 0.80 -10.33 23.13
N GLN A 213 0.50 -10.18 21.83
CA GLN A 213 0.89 -9.01 21.05
C GLN A 213 0.16 -7.76 21.55
N VAL A 214 0.90 -6.66 21.70
CA VAL A 214 0.40 -5.33 22.00
C VAL A 214 0.53 -4.48 20.75
N THR A 215 -0.59 -3.94 20.29
CA THR A 215 -0.65 -3.10 19.09
C THR A 215 -1.29 -1.76 19.45
N LEU A 216 -0.84 -0.68 18.81
CA LEU A 216 -1.47 0.63 18.97
C LEU A 216 -1.31 1.50 17.72
N ALA A 217 -2.28 2.37 17.48
CA ALA A 217 -2.21 3.40 16.44
C ALA A 217 -1.67 4.74 16.98
N GLY A 218 -1.87 5.02 18.27
CA GLY A 218 -1.32 6.20 18.94
C GLY A 218 0.13 6.01 19.43
N THR A 219 0.49 6.79 20.45
CA THR A 219 1.83 6.79 21.04
C THR A 219 1.90 5.91 22.28
N LEU A 220 2.99 5.14 22.43
CA LEU A 220 3.28 4.37 23.63
C LEU A 220 3.99 5.23 24.68
N TYR A 221 3.39 5.36 25.86
CA TYR A 221 3.91 6.09 26.99
C TYR A 221 4.23 5.21 28.19
N ARG A 222 5.39 5.48 28.79
CA ARG A 222 5.70 5.04 30.16
C ARG A 222 5.44 6.20 31.11
N GLY A 223 4.48 6.01 32.02
CA GLY A 223 3.94 7.06 32.89
C GLY A 223 2.44 7.26 32.69
N GLN A 224 1.79 7.90 33.66
CA GLN A 224 0.33 8.06 33.67
C GLN A 224 -0.14 9.08 32.62
N LYS A 225 -1.40 8.97 32.20
CA LYS A 225 -2.03 9.95 31.30
C LYS A 225 -2.27 11.29 32.01
N SER A 226 -2.75 11.24 33.24
CA SER A 226 -3.17 12.39 34.05
C SER A 226 -2.03 13.30 34.52
N GLN A 227 -0.78 12.83 34.50
CA GLN A 227 0.38 13.57 34.96
C GLN A 227 1.62 13.32 34.09
N SER A 228 2.50 14.31 34.00
CA SER A 228 3.75 14.21 33.24
C SER A 228 4.93 13.63 34.05
N THR A 229 4.71 13.26 35.31
CA THR A 229 5.73 12.68 36.20
C THR A 229 5.44 11.22 36.53
N CYS A 230 6.47 10.45 36.81
CA CYS A 230 6.37 9.02 37.18
C CYS A 230 6.58 8.76 38.68
N THR A 231 6.47 9.79 39.52
CA THR A 231 6.60 9.66 40.98
C THR A 231 5.54 8.71 41.53
N GLY A 232 5.96 7.64 42.20
CA GLY A 232 5.08 6.58 42.72
C GLY A 232 4.63 5.57 41.67
N TYR A 233 5.04 5.74 40.40
CA TYR A 233 4.68 4.90 39.27
C TYR A 233 5.92 4.47 38.47
N THR A 234 6.96 4.03 39.20
CA THR A 234 8.22 3.55 38.61
C THR A 234 8.27 2.02 38.49
N GLY A 235 7.12 1.33 38.57
CA GLY A 235 7.03 -0.13 38.44
C GLY A 235 7.45 -0.63 37.06
N THR A 236 7.54 -1.95 36.90
CA THR A 236 8.04 -2.56 35.66
C THR A 236 6.91 -2.82 34.67
N ALA A 237 7.05 -2.42 33.40
CA ALA A 237 6.25 -3.00 32.33
C ALA A 237 7.14 -3.86 31.45
N ARG A 238 6.61 -4.98 30.99
CA ARG A 238 7.34 -5.93 30.16
C ARG A 238 6.39 -6.72 29.27
N ALA A 239 6.83 -7.02 28.06
CA ALA A 239 6.14 -7.91 27.15
C ALA A 239 7.00 -9.16 26.91
N LEU A 240 6.34 -10.27 26.57
CA LEU A 240 7.00 -11.51 26.23
C LEU A 240 7.74 -11.35 24.89
N ASP A 241 8.95 -11.89 24.80
CA ASP A 241 9.77 -11.92 23.59
C ASP A 241 10.48 -13.29 23.54
N PRO A 242 10.18 -14.09 22.52
CA PRO A 242 9.08 -15.07 22.45
C PRO A 242 9.05 -16.12 23.58
N VAL A 243 10.08 -16.19 24.42
CA VAL A 243 10.19 -17.16 25.54
C VAL A 243 10.51 -16.50 26.88
N SER A 244 10.90 -15.22 26.90
CA SER A 244 11.24 -14.50 28.12
C SER A 244 10.69 -13.08 28.11
N TYR A 245 10.35 -12.55 29.28
CA TYR A 245 9.90 -11.16 29.35
C TYR A 245 11.07 -10.20 29.17
N GLN A 246 10.86 -9.19 28.32
CA GLN A 246 11.76 -8.05 28.15
C GLN A 246 11.10 -6.79 28.71
N ASN A 247 11.83 -6.07 29.56
CA ASN A 247 11.35 -4.86 30.22
C ASN A 247 11.31 -3.68 29.25
N LEU A 248 10.16 -3.01 29.16
CA LEU A 248 10.07 -1.71 28.51
C LEU A 248 10.97 -0.71 29.26
N PRO A 249 11.42 0.37 28.58
CA PRO A 249 12.21 1.39 29.25
C PRO A 249 11.51 1.90 30.52
N SER A 250 12.28 2.05 31.59
CA SER A 250 11.75 2.50 32.87
C SER A 250 11.30 3.97 32.79
N CYS A 251 10.34 4.32 33.65
CA CYS A 251 10.03 5.72 33.92
C CYS A 251 10.40 6.04 35.37
N SER A 252 11.28 7.01 35.58
CA SER A 252 11.79 7.38 36.90
C SER A 252 11.60 8.84 37.27
N SER A 253 11.40 9.72 36.29
CA SER A 253 11.22 11.16 36.49
C SER A 253 9.99 11.67 35.75
N ASN A 254 10.11 11.89 34.45
CA ASN A 254 9.05 12.38 33.58
C ASN A 254 8.54 11.29 32.65
N ARG A 255 7.26 11.37 32.29
CA ARG A 255 6.61 10.51 31.31
C ARG A 255 7.46 10.47 30.05
N ARG A 256 7.65 9.26 29.52
CA ARG A 256 8.53 8.99 28.39
C ARG A 256 7.74 8.36 27.25
N VAL A 257 7.98 8.86 26.04
CA VAL A 257 7.57 8.20 24.78
C VAL A 257 8.50 7.02 24.51
N ILE A 258 7.92 5.88 24.16
CA ILE A 258 8.65 4.68 23.75
C ILE A 258 8.43 4.50 22.25
N SER A 259 9.52 4.64 21.49
CA SER A 259 9.57 4.40 20.04
C SER A 259 10.36 3.13 19.69
N ASP A 260 11.35 2.79 20.50
CA ASP A 260 12.32 1.75 20.18
C ASP A 260 11.81 0.38 20.66
N VAL A 261 10.93 -0.24 19.85
CA VAL A 261 10.27 -1.51 20.19
C VAL A 261 10.77 -2.72 19.39
N GLU A 262 11.83 -2.57 18.60
CA GLU A 262 12.41 -3.67 17.80
C GLU A 262 12.84 -4.88 18.66
N THR A 263 13.14 -4.66 19.94
CA THR A 263 13.57 -5.71 20.87
C THR A 263 12.48 -6.74 21.19
N TRP A 264 11.22 -6.49 20.82
CA TRP A 264 10.10 -7.39 21.13
C TRP A 264 9.62 -8.24 19.95
N ASN A 265 10.39 -8.34 18.86
CA ASN A 265 10.12 -9.25 17.73
C ASN A 265 8.64 -9.24 17.31
N ASP A 266 8.11 -8.04 17.03
CA ASP A 266 6.73 -7.75 16.64
C ASP A 266 5.63 -8.06 17.69
N ASN A 267 6.00 -8.41 18.94
CA ASN A 267 5.04 -8.49 20.04
C ASN A 267 4.63 -7.12 20.59
N ILE A 268 5.37 -6.05 20.30
CA ILE A 268 4.92 -4.67 20.48
C ILE A 268 5.02 -4.00 19.12
N MET A 269 3.89 -3.59 18.55
CA MET A 269 3.83 -2.86 17.28
C MET A 269 3.22 -1.49 17.50
N LEU A 270 3.97 -0.46 17.12
CA LEU A 270 3.54 0.93 17.11
C LEU A 270 3.06 1.31 15.71
N ASP A 271 2.37 2.44 15.59
CA ASP A 271 1.94 3.02 14.30
C ASP A 271 1.11 2.04 13.43
N VAL A 272 0.34 1.16 14.08
CA VAL A 272 -0.62 0.28 13.39
C VAL A 272 -1.81 1.14 12.93
N GLU A 273 -2.44 0.80 11.81
CA GLU A 273 -3.65 1.51 11.36
C GLU A 273 -4.78 1.37 12.39
N GLU A 274 -5.55 2.45 12.59
CA GLU A 274 -6.71 2.42 13.48
C GLU A 274 -7.72 1.37 13.01
N VAL A 275 -8.15 0.53 13.94
CA VAL A 275 -9.18 -0.47 13.67
C VAL A 275 -10.53 0.25 13.66
N SER A 276 -11.21 0.25 12.51
CA SER A 276 -12.59 0.72 12.44
C SER A 276 -13.49 -0.17 13.29
N VAL A 277 -14.29 0.44 14.15
CA VAL A 277 -15.28 -0.24 15.02
C VAL A 277 -16.68 0.21 14.62
N PRO A 278 -17.66 -0.70 14.47
CA PRO A 278 -19.03 -0.33 14.15
C PRO A 278 -19.59 0.63 15.19
N ALA A 279 -20.32 1.66 14.77
CA ALA A 279 -21.00 2.52 15.72
C ALA A 279 -22.08 1.69 16.46
N PRO A 280 -22.39 2.00 17.72
CA PRO A 280 -23.44 1.27 18.46
C PRO A 280 -24.79 1.25 17.74
N GLU A 281 -25.08 2.27 16.94
CA GLU A 281 -26.29 2.41 16.12
C GLU A 281 -26.34 1.51 14.88
N ASP A 282 -25.20 0.97 14.45
CA ASP A 282 -25.09 0.03 13.32
C ASP A 282 -25.17 -1.44 13.77
N MET A 283 -25.33 -1.69 15.07
CA MET A 283 -25.33 -3.04 15.66
C MET A 283 -26.75 -3.59 15.95
N ASP A 284 -27.81 -2.88 15.54
CA ASP A 284 -29.22 -3.26 15.70
C ASP A 284 -29.78 -4.11 14.54
#